data_AF-A0A9W8UQB5-F1
#
_entry.id   AF-A0A9W8UQB5-F1
#
_cell.length_a   1.000
_cell.length_b   1.000
_cell.length_c   1.000
_cell.angle_alpha   90.00
_cell.angle_beta   90.00
_cell.angle_gamma   90.00
#
_symmetry.space_group_name_H-M   'P 1'
#
loop_
_entity.id
_entity.type
_entity.pdbx_description
1 polymer ?
#
loop_
_entity_poly.entity_id
_entity_poly.type
_entity_poly.pdbx_seq_one_letter_code
_entity_poly.pdbx_strand_id
1 'polypeptide(L)'
;MPLTTPTRRNPGQSFMTQTLGAGAGERLLYWRPAIPSTTILSGLRRLDGNSPPSAGCKSARTLVVEPGGPSAGGQAMVWGNAEIISKRWSNGTMDILGWDPRGVNATYPAISCFASDAHRDRWRMLTGKNRRLVGNTGALQQLRVADAMNDAMFQYCLFKYGDLPRFMTTASVVRDLENIRQALGEDELTGFMVSYGTGIA
;
A
#
# COMPACT_ATOMS: atom_id res chain seq x y z
N MET A 1 -0.69 -24.28 -15.67
CA MET A 1 0.43 -24.18 -14.71
C MET A 1 1.64 -23.63 -15.44
N PRO A 2 2.03 -22.36 -15.26
CA PRO A 2 3.31 -21.89 -15.74
C PRO A 2 4.38 -22.20 -14.67
N LEU A 3 5.47 -22.82 -15.11
CA LEU A 3 6.62 -23.22 -14.31
C LEU A 3 7.37 -21.98 -13.80
N THR A 4 7.53 -21.88 -12.48
CA THR A 4 8.41 -20.93 -11.81
C THR A 4 9.84 -21.49 -11.78
N THR A 5 10.78 -20.82 -12.43
CA THR A 5 12.20 -21.20 -12.36
C THR A 5 12.88 -20.37 -11.26
N PRO A 6 13.41 -20.98 -10.18
CA PRO A 6 14.11 -20.23 -9.14
C PRO A 6 15.51 -19.87 -9.63
N THR A 7 15.80 -18.58 -9.84
CA THR A 7 17.17 -18.10 -10.03
C THR A 7 17.82 -17.87 -8.66
N ARG A 8 18.76 -18.75 -8.29
CA ARG A 8 19.62 -18.58 -7.10
C ARG A 8 20.52 -17.35 -7.30
N ARG A 9 20.47 -16.38 -6.37
CA ARG A 9 21.66 -15.80 -5.67
C ARG A 9 21.30 -14.65 -4.70
N ASN A 10 21.32 -15.00 -3.41
CA ASN A 10 21.68 -14.28 -2.18
C ASN A 10 20.78 -14.84 -1.05
N PRO A 11 21.33 -15.32 0.08
CA PRO A 11 20.59 -16.12 1.07
C PRO A 11 19.48 -15.39 1.85
N GLY A 12 19.06 -14.19 1.42
CA GLY A 12 17.97 -13.42 2.04
C GLY A 12 17.04 -12.69 1.08
N GLN A 13 17.16 -12.86 -0.24
CA GLN A 13 16.33 -12.14 -1.22
C GLN A 13 15.80 -13.13 -2.27
N SER A 14 14.55 -13.55 -2.14
CA SER A 14 13.88 -14.40 -3.14
C SER A 14 13.11 -13.52 -4.11
N PHE A 15 13.70 -13.25 -5.27
CA PHE A 15 13.01 -12.57 -6.38
C PHE A 15 12.12 -13.59 -7.10
N MET A 16 10.80 -13.53 -6.89
CA MET A 16 9.84 -14.31 -7.69
C MET A 16 9.34 -13.46 -8.86
N THR A 17 9.98 -13.61 -10.01
CA THR A 17 9.52 -12.97 -11.24
C THR A 17 8.31 -13.73 -11.79
N GLN A 18 7.11 -13.15 -11.67
CA GLN A 18 5.92 -13.64 -12.35
C GLN A 18 5.55 -12.70 -13.48
N THR A 19 5.78 -13.13 -14.71
CA THR A 19 5.33 -12.42 -15.91
C THR A 19 3.82 -12.62 -16.05
N LEU A 20 3.02 -11.61 -15.70
CA LEU A 20 1.61 -11.54 -16.11
C LEU A 20 1.56 -10.66 -17.35
N GLY A 21 1.15 -11.27 -18.47
CA GLY A 21 1.15 -10.63 -19.78
C GLY A 21 0.22 -9.43 -19.84
N ALA A 22 0.79 -8.24 -19.69
CA ALA A 22 0.29 -7.02 -20.30
C ALA A 22 1.15 -6.76 -21.55
N GLY A 23 0.54 -6.21 -22.61
CA GLY A 23 1.08 -6.20 -23.97
C GLY A 23 2.42 -5.46 -24.13
N ALA A 24 3.11 -5.78 -25.24
CA ALA A 24 4.24 -5.06 -25.81
C ALA A 24 5.36 -4.62 -24.83
N GLY A 25 6.16 -5.57 -24.34
CA GLY A 25 7.46 -5.30 -23.70
C GLY A 25 7.42 -5.07 -22.18
N GLU A 26 6.24 -5.12 -21.58
CA GLU A 26 6.02 -4.89 -20.16
C GLU A 26 6.30 -6.16 -19.34
N ARG A 27 7.14 -6.06 -18.30
CA ARG A 27 7.30 -7.12 -17.28
C ARG A 27 7.05 -6.53 -15.90
N LEU A 28 5.86 -6.78 -15.36
CA LEU A 28 5.60 -6.66 -13.92
C LEU A 28 6.49 -7.67 -13.19
N LEU A 29 7.28 -7.19 -12.23
CA LEU A 29 8.14 -8.03 -11.40
C LEU A 29 7.58 -7.97 -9.99
N TYR A 30 6.95 -9.06 -9.56
CA TYR A 30 6.53 -9.21 -8.18
C TYR A 30 7.77 -9.37 -7.29
N TRP A 31 7.99 -8.43 -6.37
CA TRP A 31 9.13 -8.46 -5.48
C TRP A 31 8.68 -8.87 -4.07
N ARG A 32 9.27 -9.95 -3.54
CA ARG A 32 9.09 -10.37 -2.15
C ARG A 32 10.41 -10.28 -1.40
N PRO A 33 10.67 -9.20 -0.65
CA PRO A 33 11.76 -9.20 0.29
C PRO A 33 11.48 -10.11 1.47
N ALA A 34 12.53 -10.53 2.17
CA ALA A 34 12.43 -11.20 3.46
C ALA A 34 12.02 -10.21 4.59
N ILE A 35 10.92 -9.50 4.39
CA ILE A 35 10.20 -8.76 5.44
C ILE A 35 9.35 -9.81 6.20
N PRO A 36 9.00 -9.61 7.49
CA PRO A 36 8.00 -10.42 8.18
C PRO A 36 6.83 -10.75 7.24
N SER A 37 6.40 -12.01 7.26
CA SER A 37 5.67 -12.78 6.24
C SER A 37 4.34 -12.23 5.72
N THR A 38 4.01 -10.98 6.06
CA THR A 38 2.69 -10.37 5.97
C THR A 38 2.62 -9.14 5.06
N THR A 39 3.73 -8.42 4.83
CA THR A 39 3.75 -7.24 3.94
C THR A 39 3.84 -7.65 2.48
N ILE A 40 2.88 -7.19 1.65
CA ILE A 40 2.88 -7.46 0.22
C ILE A 40 3.36 -6.24 -0.56
N LEU A 41 4.34 -6.45 -1.43
CA LEU A 41 4.93 -5.42 -2.28
C LEU A 41 4.65 -5.72 -3.75
N SER A 42 4.44 -4.67 -4.54
CA SER A 42 4.38 -4.74 -6.00
C SER A 42 5.42 -3.80 -6.61
N GLY A 43 6.09 -4.28 -7.67
CA GLY A 43 7.08 -3.51 -8.40
C GLY A 43 6.87 -3.56 -9.91
N LEU A 44 7.18 -2.46 -10.59
CA LEU A 44 7.28 -2.40 -12.04
C LEU A 44 8.68 -1.93 -12.43
N ARG A 45 9.25 -2.60 -13.43
CA ARG A 45 10.55 -2.26 -14.02
C ARG A 45 10.39 -2.01 -15.50
N ARG A 46 11.02 -0.94 -15.99
CA ARG A 46 11.15 -0.66 -17.42
C ARG A 46 12.31 -1.45 -18.00
N LEU A 47 12.10 -2.10 -19.15
CA LEU A 47 13.14 -2.75 -19.93
C LEU A 47 13.38 -1.93 -21.20
N ASP A 48 14.36 -1.05 -21.16
CA ASP A 48 14.81 -0.28 -22.31
C ASP A 48 15.58 -1.17 -23.30
N GLY A 49 15.29 -0.98 -24.59
CA GLY A 49 15.64 -1.89 -25.68
C GLY A 49 17.10 -1.91 -26.12
N ASN A 50 18.03 -1.23 -25.44
CA ASN A 50 19.44 -1.18 -25.87
C ASN A 50 20.42 -2.04 -25.04
N SER A 51 19.90 -2.78 -24.08
CA SER A 51 20.40 -4.07 -23.56
C SER A 51 19.64 -4.30 -22.27
N PRO A 52 18.85 -5.38 -22.11
CA PRO A 52 18.27 -5.66 -20.81
C PRO A 52 19.45 -5.89 -19.84
N PRO A 53 19.54 -5.15 -18.71
CA PRO A 53 20.27 -5.67 -17.56
C PRO A 53 19.74 -7.08 -17.32
N SER A 54 20.64 -8.06 -17.24
CA SER A 54 20.29 -9.49 -17.20
C SER A 54 19.02 -9.71 -16.39
N ALA A 55 18.05 -10.43 -16.95
CA ALA A 55 16.77 -10.70 -16.27
C ALA A 55 17.04 -11.09 -14.81
N GLY A 56 16.58 -10.26 -13.86
CA GLY A 56 16.89 -10.41 -12.43
C GLY A 56 17.70 -9.28 -11.78
N CYS A 57 18.17 -8.27 -12.52
CA CYS A 57 18.84 -7.10 -11.91
C CYS A 57 17.87 -5.93 -11.68
N LYS A 58 17.91 -5.30 -10.50
CA LYS A 58 17.19 -4.04 -10.20
C LYS A 58 17.90 -2.84 -10.81
N SER A 59 17.15 -1.75 -11.03
CA SER A 59 17.72 -0.43 -11.33
C SER A 59 18.61 0.07 -10.19
N ALA A 60 19.50 1.03 -10.47
CA ALA A 60 20.42 1.57 -9.46
C ALA A 60 19.69 2.19 -8.26
N ARG A 61 18.49 2.73 -8.49
CA ARG A 61 17.60 3.28 -7.47
C ARG A 61 16.16 2.86 -7.69
N THR A 62 15.41 2.85 -6.60
CA THR A 62 13.97 2.58 -6.58
C THR A 62 13.22 3.84 -6.18
N LEU A 63 12.15 4.16 -6.90
CA LEU A 63 11.19 5.17 -6.50
C LEU A 63 10.03 4.47 -5.78
N VAL A 64 10.00 4.64 -4.46
CA VAL A 64 8.96 4.07 -3.61
C VAL A 64 7.76 5.01 -3.59
N VAL A 65 6.55 4.48 -3.80
CA VAL A 65 5.33 5.29 -3.98
C VAL A 65 4.23 4.93 -2.99
N GLU A 66 3.57 5.95 -2.45
CA GLU A 66 2.33 5.80 -1.69
C GLU A 66 1.27 6.83 -2.11
N PRO A 67 0.08 6.40 -2.55
CA PRO A 67 -1.00 7.31 -2.94
C PRO A 67 -1.67 8.02 -1.74
N GLY A 68 -1.41 7.56 -0.52
CA GLY A 68 -2.09 8.01 0.68
C GLY A 68 -3.45 7.30 0.87
N GLY A 69 -4.44 8.04 1.35
CA GLY A 69 -5.71 7.47 1.78
C GLY A 69 -6.02 7.77 3.24
N PRO A 70 -5.68 6.92 4.23
CA PRO A 70 -4.53 6.00 4.35
C PRO A 70 -4.67 4.58 3.75
N SER A 71 -5.79 4.24 3.12
CA SER A 71 -6.13 2.88 2.69
C SER A 71 -6.10 2.63 1.18
N ALA A 72 -5.58 3.55 0.35
CA ALA A 72 -5.62 3.38 -1.09
C ALA A 72 -4.64 2.29 -1.59
N GLY A 73 -3.50 2.13 -0.90
CA GLY A 73 -2.49 1.11 -1.17
C GLY A 73 -1.60 1.42 -2.38
N GLY A 74 -0.29 1.31 -2.20
CA GLY A 74 0.71 1.53 -3.25
C GLY A 74 0.66 0.51 -4.39
N GLN A 75 0.17 -0.72 -4.15
CA GLN A 75 0.07 -1.72 -5.22
C GLN A 75 -0.87 -1.28 -6.35
N ALA A 76 -2.03 -0.72 -5.99
CA ALA A 76 -2.98 -0.19 -6.96
C ALA A 76 -2.39 0.98 -7.76
N MET A 77 -1.58 1.83 -7.11
CA MET A 77 -0.87 2.92 -7.77
C MET A 77 0.17 2.40 -8.77
N VAL A 78 0.92 1.35 -8.42
CA VAL A 78 1.89 0.71 -9.31
C VAL A 78 1.19 0.09 -10.53
N TRP A 79 0.15 -0.71 -10.30
CA TRP A 79 -0.57 -1.37 -11.39
C TRP A 79 -1.19 -0.40 -12.39
N GLY A 80 -1.69 0.75 -11.93
CA GLY A 80 -2.32 1.72 -12.81
C GLY A 80 -1.36 2.74 -13.44
N ASN A 81 -0.26 3.11 -12.76
CA ASN A 81 0.47 4.35 -13.07
C ASN A 81 2.00 4.25 -13.03
N ALA A 82 2.60 3.08 -12.77
CA ALA A 82 4.04 3.01 -12.54
C ALA A 82 4.90 3.55 -13.71
N GLU A 83 4.54 3.30 -14.97
CA GLU A 83 5.30 3.86 -16.10
C GLU A 83 5.22 5.39 -16.18
N ILE A 84 4.02 5.94 -15.96
CA ILE A 84 3.78 7.38 -15.95
C ILE A 84 4.59 8.03 -14.84
N ILE A 85 4.59 7.42 -13.65
CA ILE A 85 5.36 7.86 -12.48
C ILE A 85 6.85 7.78 -12.78
N SER A 86 7.35 6.64 -13.26
CA SER A 86 8.78 6.45 -13.57
C SER A 86 9.24 7.46 -14.62
N LYS A 87 8.48 7.64 -15.69
CA LYS A 87 8.79 8.63 -16.74
C LYS A 87 8.80 10.05 -16.20
N ARG A 88 7.80 10.43 -15.40
CA ARG A 88 7.66 11.80 -14.87
C ARG A 88 8.73 12.15 -13.84
N TRP A 89 9.07 11.22 -12.94
CA TRP A 89 9.88 11.51 -11.76
C TRP A 89 11.31 11.00 -11.84
N SER A 90 11.60 10.08 -12.77
CA SER A 90 12.94 9.51 -12.95
C SER A 90 13.39 9.44 -14.41
N ASN A 91 12.66 10.05 -15.35
CA ASN A 91 12.92 9.87 -16.79
C ASN A 91 12.96 8.40 -17.24
N GLY A 92 12.28 7.50 -16.51
CA GLY A 92 12.27 6.06 -16.79
C GLY A 92 13.47 5.28 -16.25
N THR A 93 14.32 5.89 -15.41
CA THR A 93 15.58 5.28 -14.94
C THR A 93 15.47 4.52 -13.62
N MET A 94 14.37 4.71 -12.88
CA MET A 94 14.13 4.03 -11.60
C MET A 94 13.02 3.00 -11.71
N ASP A 95 13.21 1.89 -11.00
CA ASP A 95 12.14 0.92 -10.74
C ASP A 95 11.10 1.57 -9.82
N ILE A 96 9.82 1.26 -10.02
CA ILE A 96 8.75 1.76 -9.15
C ILE A 96 8.33 0.65 -8.22
N LEU A 97 8.29 0.95 -6.92
CA LEU A 97 7.79 0.05 -5.88
C LEU A 97 6.66 0.71 -5.12
N GLY A 98 5.56 -0.01 -4.93
CA GLY A 98 4.46 0.38 -4.06
C GLY A 98 4.14 -0.76 -3.11
N TRP A 99 3.65 -0.43 -1.91
CA TRP A 99 3.26 -1.44 -0.93
C TRP A 99 1.86 -1.20 -0.41
N ASP A 100 1.23 -2.22 0.16
CA ASP A 100 0.06 -1.96 0.97
C ASP A 100 0.51 -1.84 2.43
N PRO A 101 0.28 -0.71 3.11
CA PRO A 101 0.60 -0.58 4.53
C PRO A 101 -0.07 -1.69 5.36
N ARG A 102 0.50 -1.98 6.53
CA ARG A 102 -0.09 -2.91 7.51
C ARG A 102 -1.60 -2.70 7.68
N GLY A 103 -2.37 -3.79 7.61
CA GLY A 103 -3.83 -3.76 7.71
C GLY A 103 -4.58 -3.30 6.46
N VAL A 104 -3.88 -2.91 5.39
CA VAL A 104 -4.47 -2.40 4.14
C VAL A 104 -4.40 -3.45 3.03
N ASN A 105 -5.49 -3.57 2.26
CA ASN A 105 -5.58 -4.34 1.02
C ASN A 105 -4.98 -5.76 1.12
N ALA A 106 -3.88 -6.02 0.42
CA ALA A 106 -3.30 -7.35 0.34
C ALA A 106 -2.35 -7.68 1.51
N THR A 107 -1.97 -6.70 2.34
CA THR A 107 -1.10 -6.93 3.50
C THR A 107 -1.88 -7.57 4.65
N TYR A 108 -1.38 -8.68 5.16
CA TYR A 108 -2.03 -9.46 6.21
C TYR A 108 -1.54 -9.11 7.62
N PRO A 109 -2.34 -9.34 8.66
CA PRO A 109 -3.79 -9.47 8.59
C PRO A 109 -4.41 -8.16 8.06
N ALA A 110 -5.29 -8.28 7.07
CA ALA A 110 -6.07 -7.14 6.60
C ALA A 110 -7.12 -6.74 7.66
N ILE A 111 -7.30 -5.45 7.89
CA ILE A 111 -8.24 -4.94 8.89
C ILE A 111 -9.48 -4.38 8.19
N SER A 112 -10.62 -5.01 8.46
CA SER A 112 -11.94 -4.46 8.14
C SER A 112 -12.90 -4.64 9.30
N CYS A 113 -13.41 -3.53 9.84
CA CYS A 113 -14.44 -3.55 10.87
C CYS A 113 -15.87 -3.69 10.31
N PHE A 114 -16.02 -3.72 8.99
CA PHE A 114 -17.30 -4.03 8.37
C PHE A 114 -17.33 -5.49 7.95
N ALA A 115 -18.47 -6.15 8.16
CA ALA A 115 -18.70 -7.52 7.70
C ALA A 115 -18.75 -7.60 6.17
N SER A 116 -19.18 -6.52 5.50
CA SER A 116 -19.19 -6.41 4.04
C SER A 116 -19.16 -4.95 3.58
N ASP A 117 -18.86 -4.76 2.31
CA ASP A 117 -18.87 -3.45 1.64
C ASP A 117 -20.22 -2.74 1.76
N ALA A 118 -21.33 -3.47 1.68
CA ALA A 118 -22.66 -2.90 1.86
C ALA A 118 -22.86 -2.26 3.24
N HIS A 119 -22.29 -2.86 4.30
CA HIS A 119 -22.34 -2.28 5.65
C HIS A 119 -21.50 -1.01 5.74
N ARG A 120 -20.32 -1.00 5.12
CA ARG A 120 -19.46 0.19 5.03
C ARG A 120 -20.16 1.32 4.27
N ASP A 121 -20.80 1.01 3.15
CA ASP A 121 -21.47 2.00 2.31
C ASP A 121 -22.68 2.59 3.03
N ARG A 122 -23.50 1.75 3.69
CA ARG A 122 -24.59 2.21 4.54
C ARG A 122 -24.08 3.11 5.67
N TRP A 123 -22.99 2.74 6.33
CA TRP A 123 -22.37 3.56 7.36
C TRP A 123 -21.93 4.92 6.84
N ARG A 124 -21.26 4.95 5.68
CA ARG A 124 -20.84 6.19 5.01
C ARG A 124 -22.03 7.08 4.67
N MET A 125 -23.14 6.50 4.21
CA MET A 125 -24.38 7.25 3.96
C MET A 125 -25.00 7.84 5.23
N LEU A 126 -24.91 7.14 6.37
CA LEU A 126 -25.44 7.62 7.65
C LEU A 126 -24.57 8.73 8.25
N THR A 127 -23.25 8.60 8.14
CA THR A 127 -22.25 9.54 8.70
C THR A 127 -21.99 10.75 7.79
N GLY A 128 -22.14 10.60 6.48
CA GLY A 128 -21.93 11.66 5.48
C GLY A 128 -23.12 12.60 5.29
N LYS A 129 -24.25 12.40 6.01
CA LYS A 129 -25.33 13.38 6.02
C LYS A 129 -24.84 14.66 6.70
N ASN A 130 -24.79 15.76 5.94
CA ASN A 130 -24.39 17.08 6.45
C ASN A 130 -25.17 17.42 7.74
N ARG A 131 -24.48 17.34 8.88
CA ARG A 131 -25.00 17.77 10.17
C ARG A 131 -24.97 19.29 10.19
N ARG A 132 -26.09 19.92 9.83
CA ARG A 132 -26.20 21.37 9.86
C ARG A 132 -26.29 21.80 11.32
N LEU A 133 -25.15 22.20 11.89
CA LEU A 133 -25.04 22.67 13.28
C LEU A 133 -25.55 24.11 13.49
N VAL A 134 -26.00 24.78 12.44
CA VAL A 134 -26.41 26.20 12.50
C VAL A 134 -27.87 26.31 12.95
N GLY A 135 -28.07 26.82 14.17
CA GLY A 135 -29.33 27.43 14.62
C GLY A 135 -30.43 26.51 15.13
N ASN A 136 -30.15 25.25 15.49
CA ASN A 136 -31.22 24.32 15.89
C ASN A 136 -30.90 23.52 17.17
N THR A 137 -31.92 23.34 18.02
CA THR A 137 -31.91 22.60 19.30
C THR A 137 -31.51 21.11 19.18
N GLY A 138 -31.42 20.60 17.95
CA GLY A 138 -31.01 19.22 17.64
C GLY A 138 -29.51 18.98 17.42
N ALA A 139 -28.66 20.01 17.44
CA ALA A 139 -27.22 19.87 17.18
C ALA A 139 -26.54 18.90 18.17
N LEU A 140 -26.87 19.01 19.47
CA LEU A 140 -26.34 18.12 20.50
C LEU A 140 -26.80 16.67 20.29
N GLN A 141 -28.05 16.46 19.86
CA GLN A 141 -28.54 15.11 19.57
C GLN A 141 -27.83 14.49 18.37
N GLN A 142 -27.53 15.27 17.33
CA GLN A 142 -26.77 14.79 16.17
C GLN A 142 -25.33 14.39 16.55
N LEU A 143 -24.70 15.16 17.45
CA LEU A 143 -23.38 14.82 17.99
C LEU A 143 -23.43 13.55 18.85
N ARG A 144 -24.44 13.39 19.72
CA ARG A 144 -24.61 12.16 20.51
C ARG A 144 -24.81 10.92 19.64
N VAL A 145 -25.59 11.03 18.56
CA VAL A 145 -25.75 9.93 17.61
C VAL A 145 -24.43 9.61 16.91
N ALA A 146 -23.65 10.64 16.54
CA ALA A 146 -22.32 10.45 15.97
C ALA A 146 -21.38 9.68 16.89
N ASP A 147 -21.36 10.09 18.15
CA ASP A 147 -20.50 9.58 19.19
C ASP A 147 -20.84 8.12 19.49
N ALA A 148 -22.13 7.83 19.71
CA ALA A 148 -22.62 6.46 19.92
C ALA A 148 -22.35 5.55 18.71
N MET A 149 -22.46 6.08 17.49
CA MET A 149 -22.04 5.37 16.30
C MET A 149 -20.53 5.05 16.37
N ASN A 150 -19.68 6.07 16.49
CA ASN A 150 -18.22 5.90 16.51
C ASN A 150 -17.76 4.93 17.62
N ASP A 151 -18.34 5.01 18.81
CA ASP A 151 -18.06 4.08 19.91
C ASP A 151 -18.47 2.65 19.54
N ALA A 152 -19.67 2.44 18.98
CA ALA A 152 -20.08 1.10 18.52
C ALA A 152 -19.13 0.53 17.46
N MET A 153 -18.64 1.36 16.54
CA MET A 153 -17.63 0.95 15.55
C MET A 153 -16.31 0.58 16.24
N PHE A 154 -15.84 1.40 17.17
CA PHE A 154 -14.61 1.17 17.92
C PHE A 154 -14.68 -0.14 18.73
N GLN A 155 -15.75 -0.34 19.49
CA GLN A 155 -15.97 -1.57 20.27
C GLN A 155 -16.04 -2.81 19.38
N TYR A 156 -16.68 -2.71 18.20
CA TYR A 156 -16.74 -3.84 17.27
C TYR A 156 -15.36 -4.17 16.67
N CYS A 157 -14.58 -3.16 16.26
CA CYS A 157 -13.20 -3.35 15.83
C CYS A 157 -12.36 -4.00 16.92
N LEU A 158 -12.47 -3.52 18.16
CA LEU A 158 -11.73 -4.01 19.32
C LEU A 158 -12.11 -5.46 19.65
N PHE A 159 -13.40 -5.80 19.61
CA PHE A 159 -13.87 -7.17 19.77
C PHE A 159 -13.30 -8.11 18.69
N LYS A 160 -13.28 -7.66 17.43
CA LYS A 160 -12.83 -8.48 16.31
C LYS A 160 -11.31 -8.70 16.27
N TYR A 161 -10.53 -7.69 16.63
CA TYR A 161 -9.08 -7.69 16.42
C TYR A 161 -8.25 -7.62 17.71
N GLY A 162 -8.89 -7.45 18.87
CA GLY A 162 -8.19 -7.24 20.12
C GLY A 162 -7.24 -6.05 20.06
N ASP A 163 -6.02 -6.23 20.54
CA ASP A 163 -5.03 -5.15 20.61
C ASP A 163 -4.36 -4.83 19.26
N LEU A 164 -4.50 -5.69 18.24
CA LEU A 164 -3.81 -5.60 16.96
C LEU A 164 -3.86 -4.21 16.30
N PRO A 165 -4.99 -3.47 16.27
CA PRO A 165 -5.06 -2.14 15.65
C PRO A 165 -4.07 -1.12 16.22
N ARG A 166 -3.59 -1.29 17.46
CA ARG A 166 -2.56 -0.42 18.07
C ARG A 166 -1.24 -0.43 17.29
N PHE A 167 -1.02 -1.46 16.48
CA PHE A 167 0.17 -1.59 15.65
C PHE A 167 -0.02 -1.03 14.24
N MET A 168 -1.21 -0.53 13.89
CA MET A 168 -1.53 0.03 12.56
C MET A 168 -1.30 1.54 12.46
N THR A 169 -0.45 2.09 13.33
CA THR A 169 -0.14 3.53 13.36
C THR A 169 0.77 3.94 12.20
N THR A 170 0.74 5.22 11.83
CA THR A 170 1.69 5.80 10.87
C THR A 170 3.13 5.57 11.30
N ALA A 171 3.47 5.71 12.59
CA ALA A 171 4.81 5.43 13.11
C ALA A 171 5.23 3.97 12.87
N SER A 172 4.30 3.03 12.99
CA SER A 172 4.56 1.63 12.66
C SER A 172 4.74 1.42 11.16
N VAL A 173 4.00 2.13 10.30
CA VAL A 173 4.17 2.10 8.84
C VAL A 173 5.54 2.66 8.44
N VAL A 174 6.02 3.73 9.08
CA VAL A 174 7.37 4.28 8.86
C VAL A 174 8.46 3.26 9.17
N ARG A 175 8.29 2.44 10.22
CA ARG A 175 9.22 1.34 10.51
C ARG A 175 9.19 0.26 9.43
N ASP A 176 8.05 0.00 8.81
CA ASP A 176 7.97 -0.91 7.66
C ASP A 176 8.68 -0.31 6.44
N LEU A 177 8.56 1.00 6.23
CA LEU A 177 9.25 1.71 5.15
C LEU A 177 10.77 1.63 5.30
N GLU A 178 11.28 1.70 6.52
CA GLU A 178 12.70 1.47 6.80
C GLU A 178 13.12 0.02 6.48
N ASN A 179 12.30 -0.97 6.83
CA ASN A 179 12.56 -2.36 6.44
C ASN A 179 12.54 -2.54 4.91
N ILE A 180 11.65 -1.83 4.21
CA ILE A 180 11.62 -1.80 2.74
C ILE A 180 12.92 -1.20 2.21
N ARG A 181 13.38 -0.06 2.73
CA ARG A 181 14.65 0.57 2.33
C ARG A 181 15.85 -0.38 2.53
N GLN A 182 15.94 -1.01 3.69
CA GLN A 182 17.00 -1.98 3.99
C GLN A 182 16.94 -3.19 3.05
N ALA A 183 15.75 -3.72 2.77
CA ALA A 183 15.57 -4.85 1.88
C ALA A 183 15.88 -4.50 0.42
N LEU A 184 15.65 -3.25 0.00
CA LEU A 184 16.12 -2.72 -1.27
C LEU A 184 17.65 -2.60 -1.32
N GLY A 185 18.33 -2.51 -0.18
CA GLY A 185 19.77 -2.30 -0.10
C GLY A 185 20.19 -0.91 -0.60
N GLU A 186 19.39 0.11 -0.32
CA GLU A 186 19.66 1.50 -0.71
C GLU A 186 19.91 2.34 0.54
N ASP A 187 21.02 3.08 0.60
CA ASP A 187 21.39 3.88 1.79
C ASP A 187 20.35 4.97 2.10
N GLU A 188 19.71 5.51 1.07
CA GLU A 188 18.65 6.51 1.18
C GLU A 188 17.40 6.06 0.42
N LEU A 189 16.23 6.29 1.01
CA LEU A 189 14.96 6.09 0.33
C LEU A 189 14.69 7.24 -0.64
N THR A 190 14.39 6.94 -1.90
CA THR A 190 13.74 7.90 -2.80
C THR A 190 12.24 7.62 -2.88
N GLY A 191 11.43 8.59 -2.45
CA GLY A 191 10.00 8.44 -2.27
C GLY A 191 9.18 9.45 -3.06
N PHE A 192 8.03 9.02 -3.57
CA PHE A 192 6.94 9.87 -4.06
C PHE A 192 5.68 9.54 -3.27
N MET A 193 5.41 10.37 -2.27
CA MET A 193 4.31 10.16 -1.32
C MET A 193 3.26 11.25 -1.48
N VAL A 194 1.98 10.85 -1.53
CA VAL A 194 0.86 11.76 -1.81
C VAL A 194 -0.14 11.75 -0.66
N SER A 195 -0.73 12.91 -0.36
CA SER A 195 -1.80 13.03 0.65
C SER A 195 -1.36 12.47 2.02
N TYR A 196 -2.10 11.55 2.64
CA TYR A 196 -1.65 10.86 3.87
C TYR A 196 -0.22 10.28 3.77
N GLY A 197 0.24 9.89 2.57
CA GLY A 197 1.62 9.45 2.36
C GLY A 197 2.66 10.49 2.79
N THR A 198 2.34 11.80 2.79
CA THR A 198 3.24 12.82 3.31
C THR A 198 3.43 12.76 4.83
N GLY A 199 2.55 12.07 5.55
CA GLY A 199 2.74 11.76 6.97
C GLY A 199 3.56 10.48 7.21
N ILE A 200 3.80 9.68 6.17
CA ILE A 200 4.74 8.55 6.17
C ILE A 200 6.15 9.02 5.83
N ALA A 201 6.28 10.02 4.95
CA ALA A 201 7.55 10.65 4.58
C ALA A 201 8.18 11.41 5.76
#